data_AF-A0A7T1HTL7-F1
#
_entry.id   AF-A0A7T1HTL7-F1
#
_cell.length_a   1.000
_cell.length_b   1.000
_cell.length_c   1.000
_cell.angle_alpha   90.00
_cell.angle_beta   90.00
_cell.angle_gamma   90.00
#
_symmetry.space_group_name_H-M   'P 1'
#
loop_
_entity.id
_entity.type
_entity.pdbx_description
1 polymer ?
#
loop_
_entity_poly.entity_id
_entity_poly.type
_entity_poly.pdbx_seq_one_letter_code
_entity_poly.pdbx_strand_id
1 'polypeptide(L)'
;MVLKELTNHQLDLARIPDPEGDLHGWEHFAHTINGYEAAGSFEACADLANHNCATTLTELRCALFFVARSDRHGGMFDDCSPQVRELLKKIRTRVEAGDLK
;
A
#
# COMPACT_ATOMS: atom_id res chain seq x y z
N MET A 1 19.18 -1.41 -0.37
CA MET A 1 18.73 -2.65 0.28
C MET A 1 17.52 -3.15 -0.49
N VAL A 2 17.51 -4.39 -0.99
CA VAL A 2 16.32 -4.97 -1.62
C VAL A 2 15.39 -5.40 -0.48
N LEU A 3 14.23 -4.75 -0.35
CA LEU A 3 13.23 -5.14 0.64
C LEU A 3 12.68 -6.51 0.23
N LYS A 4 12.59 -7.41 1.20
CA LYS A 4 12.01 -8.73 1.02
C LYS A 4 10.51 -8.57 0.80
N GLU A 5 9.98 -9.24 -0.21
CA GLU A 5 8.54 -9.32 -0.44
C GLU A 5 7.84 -9.91 0.79
N LEU A 6 6.72 -9.28 1.20
CA LEU A 6 5.88 -9.72 2.31
C LEU A 6 4.52 -10.14 1.76
N THR A 7 4.15 -11.39 2.02
CA THR A 7 2.80 -11.86 1.77
C THR A 7 1.84 -11.32 2.84
N ASN A 8 0.54 -11.28 2.53
CA ASN A 8 -0.48 -10.83 3.48
C ASN A 8 -0.45 -11.61 4.81
N HIS A 9 -0.15 -12.90 4.76
CA HIS A 9 -0.03 -13.76 5.95
C HIS A 9 1.17 -13.45 6.84
N GLN A 10 2.13 -12.65 6.36
CA GLN A 10 3.30 -12.21 7.11
C GLN A 10 3.12 -10.81 7.71
N LEU A 11 1.98 -10.17 7.48
CA LEU A 11 1.69 -8.86 8.03
C LEU A 11 1.17 -8.95 9.46
N ASP A 12 1.64 -8.03 10.27
CA ASP A 12 1.14 -7.70 11.59
C ASP A 12 1.11 -6.16 11.72
N LEU A 13 0.47 -5.64 12.76
CA LEU A 13 0.35 -4.19 12.96
C LEU A 13 1.68 -3.48 13.20
N ALA A 14 2.74 -4.20 13.60
CA ALA A 14 4.07 -3.62 13.81
C ALA A 14 4.86 -3.47 12.49
N ARG A 15 4.51 -4.24 11.46
CA ARG A 15 5.10 -4.16 10.11
C ARG A 15 4.44 -3.13 9.21
N ILE A 16 3.31 -2.56 9.61
CA ILE A 16 2.56 -1.57 8.83
C ILE A 16 2.84 -0.18 9.43
N PRO A 17 3.30 0.81 8.63
CA PRO A 17 3.48 2.17 9.12
C PRO A 17 2.24 2.72 9.84
N ASP A 18 2.46 3.50 10.89
CA ASP A 18 1.38 4.11 11.66
C ASP A 18 0.79 5.30 10.87
N PRO A 19 -0.48 5.25 10.45
CA PRO A 19 -1.10 6.32 9.67
C PRO A 19 -1.23 7.65 10.42
N GLU A 20 -1.11 7.66 11.75
CA GLU A 20 -1.12 8.89 12.56
C GLU A 20 0.30 9.35 12.96
N GLY A 21 1.32 8.57 12.60
CA GLY A 21 2.72 8.84 12.90
C GLY A 21 3.47 9.56 11.78
N ASP A 22 4.81 9.51 11.90
CA ASP A 22 5.74 9.87 10.84
C ASP A 22 5.73 8.77 9.76
N LEU A 23 5.48 9.19 8.52
CA LEU A 23 5.40 8.31 7.36
C LEU A 23 6.69 8.26 6.56
N HIS A 24 7.77 8.88 7.03
CA HIS A 24 9.05 8.80 6.34
C HIS A 24 9.44 7.33 6.02
N GLY A 25 9.61 7.02 4.74
CA GLY A 25 9.95 5.67 4.28
C GLY A 25 8.75 4.73 4.11
N TRP A 26 7.50 5.22 4.11
CA TRP A 26 6.30 4.41 3.85
C TRP A 26 6.36 3.66 2.50
N GLU A 27 7.06 4.22 1.52
CA GLU A 27 7.29 3.62 0.21
C GLU A 27 8.07 2.31 0.30
N HIS A 28 8.91 2.14 1.34
CA HIS A 28 9.57 0.88 1.60
C HIS A 28 8.56 -0.22 1.92
N PHE A 29 7.55 0.08 2.74
CA PHE A 29 6.46 -0.85 3.01
C PHE A 29 5.63 -1.10 1.74
N ALA A 30 5.31 -0.05 0.98
CA ALA A 30 4.55 -0.15 -0.27
C ALA A 30 5.23 -1.08 -1.29
N HIS A 31 6.56 -1.07 -1.35
CA HIS A 31 7.35 -1.94 -2.23
C HIS A 31 7.58 -3.36 -1.70
N THR A 32 6.95 -3.76 -0.58
CA THR A 32 6.97 -5.17 -0.12
C THR A 32 6.00 -6.07 -0.90
N ILE A 33 5.27 -5.53 -1.87
CA ILE A 33 4.43 -6.27 -2.81
C ILE A 33 4.75 -5.80 -4.23
N ASN A 34 4.65 -6.71 -5.21
CA ASN A 34 4.58 -6.31 -6.61
C ASN A 34 3.12 -6.09 -7.01
N GLY A 35 2.65 -4.84 -6.92
CA GLY A 35 1.25 -4.50 -7.20
C GLY A 35 0.81 -4.82 -8.64
N TYR A 36 1.72 -4.79 -9.61
CA TYR A 36 1.38 -5.15 -11.00
C TYR A 36 1.12 -6.64 -11.17
N GLU A 37 1.91 -7.49 -10.52
CA GLU A 37 1.70 -8.94 -10.56
C GLU A 37 0.44 -9.33 -9.77
N ALA A 38 0.22 -8.73 -8.61
CA ALA A 38 -0.94 -9.01 -7.77
C ALA A 38 -2.26 -8.51 -8.37
N ALA A 39 -2.27 -7.36 -9.04
CA ALA A 39 -3.44 -6.84 -9.75
C ALA A 39 -3.61 -7.43 -11.16
N GLY A 40 -2.57 -8.07 -11.72
CA GLY A 40 -2.56 -8.69 -13.04
C GLY A 40 -2.17 -7.74 -14.19
N SER A 41 -2.19 -6.42 -14.01
CA SER A 41 -1.66 -5.46 -14.98
C SER A 41 -1.32 -4.11 -14.35
N PHE A 42 -0.67 -3.24 -15.13
CA PHE A 42 -0.47 -1.84 -14.77
C PHE A 42 -1.81 -1.11 -14.60
N GLU A 43 -2.72 -1.27 -15.56
CA GLU A 43 -4.03 -0.62 -15.61
C GLU A 43 -4.89 -1.04 -14.42
N ALA A 44 -4.97 -2.33 -14.11
CA ALA A 44 -5.71 -2.82 -12.95
C ALA A 44 -5.15 -2.24 -11.64
N CYS A 45 -3.82 -2.16 -11.51
CA CYS A 45 -3.18 -1.57 -10.34
C CYS A 45 -3.43 -0.05 -10.23
N ALA A 46 -3.43 0.65 -11.37
CA ALA A 46 -3.73 2.07 -11.45
C ALA A 46 -5.18 2.36 -11.07
N ASP A 47 -6.13 1.54 -11.54
CA ASP A 47 -7.55 1.68 -11.25
C ASP A 47 -7.82 1.59 -9.74
N LEU A 48 -7.21 0.61 -9.07
CA LEU A 48 -7.31 0.43 -7.62
C LEU A 48 -6.88 1.69 -6.83
N ALA A 49 -5.83 2.38 -7.30
CA ALA A 49 -5.32 3.59 -6.66
C ALA A 49 -6.14 4.84 -6.99
N ASN A 50 -6.54 5.01 -8.25
CA ASN A 50 -7.14 6.24 -8.76
C ASN A 50 -8.67 6.31 -8.55
N HIS A 51 -9.34 5.15 -8.51
CA HIS A 51 -10.80 5.08 -8.39
C HIS A 51 -11.29 4.67 -6.99
N ASN A 52 -10.38 4.48 -6.04
CA ASN A 52 -10.68 4.09 -4.65
C ASN A 52 -11.59 2.84 -4.55
N CYS A 53 -11.46 1.94 -5.53
CA CYS A 53 -12.20 0.68 -5.62
C CYS A 53 -11.49 -0.47 -4.90
N ALA A 54 -10.34 -0.23 -4.27
CA ALA A 54 -9.64 -1.21 -3.46
C ALA A 54 -10.42 -1.58 -2.19
N THR A 55 -10.80 -2.86 -2.11
CA THR A 55 -11.61 -3.44 -1.04
C THR A 55 -10.99 -4.64 -0.37
N THR A 56 -10.01 -5.35 -0.93
CA THR A 56 -9.30 -6.44 -0.22
C THR A 56 -7.96 -5.95 0.34
N LEU A 57 -7.32 -6.72 1.23
CA LEU A 57 -5.99 -6.35 1.74
C LEU A 57 -4.97 -6.33 0.59
N THR A 58 -5.05 -7.30 -0.32
CA THR A 58 -4.23 -7.31 -1.54
C THR A 58 -4.47 -6.07 -2.39
N GLU A 59 -5.73 -5.72 -2.69
CA GLU A 59 -6.06 -4.54 -3.50
C GLU A 59 -5.57 -3.24 -2.87
N LEU A 60 -5.72 -3.10 -1.55
CA LEU A 60 -5.24 -1.92 -0.81
C LEU A 60 -3.71 -1.80 -0.85
N ARG A 61 -3.00 -2.94 -0.75
CA ARG A 61 -1.53 -2.98 -0.90
C ARG A 61 -1.11 -2.65 -2.34
N CYS A 62 -1.83 -3.12 -3.36
CA CYS A 62 -1.60 -2.73 -4.76
C CYS A 62 -1.81 -1.23 -4.98
N ALA A 63 -2.88 -0.66 -4.42
CA ALA A 63 -3.13 0.77 -4.50
C ALA A 63 -1.99 1.58 -3.88
N LEU A 64 -1.52 1.19 -2.68
CA LEU A 64 -0.39 1.85 -2.02
C LEU A 64 0.92 1.72 -2.80
N PHE A 65 1.19 0.54 -3.37
CA PHE A 65 2.33 0.33 -4.28
C PHE A 65 2.30 1.28 -5.48
N PHE A 66 1.12 1.47 -6.09
CA PHE A 66 0.99 2.36 -7.24
C PHE A 66 1.24 3.83 -6.86
N VAL A 67 0.73 4.28 -5.70
CA VAL A 67 1.01 5.64 -5.19
C VAL A 67 2.53 5.83 -5.01
N ALA A 68 3.23 4.85 -4.42
CA ALA A 68 4.69 4.92 -4.23
C ALA A 68 5.46 4.97 -5.55
N ARG A 69 4.99 4.23 -6.56
CA ARG A 69 5.54 4.31 -7.93
C ARG A 69 5.30 5.68 -8.57
N SER A 70 4.09 6.21 -8.44
CA SER A 70 3.70 7.50 -9.01
C SER A 70 4.53 8.65 -8.41
N ASP A 71 4.72 8.63 -7.08
CA ASP A 71 5.55 9.61 -6.37
C ASP A 71 6.97 9.71 -6.93
N ARG A 72 7.64 8.56 -7.10
CA ARG A 72 8.99 8.48 -7.68
C ARG A 72 9.12 9.06 -9.09
N HIS A 73 8.01 9.11 -9.85
CA HIS A 73 7.96 9.62 -11.22
C HIS A 73 7.50 11.09 -11.31
N GLY A 74 7.47 11.81 -10.18
CA GLY A 74 7.03 13.22 -10.12
C GLY A 74 5.62 13.39 -9.58
N GLY A 75 5.05 12.37 -8.95
CA GLY A 75 3.91 12.55 -8.05
C GLY A 75 4.29 13.51 -6.92
N MET A 76 3.36 14.34 -6.49
CA MET A 76 3.55 15.30 -5.41
C MET A 76 3.02 14.70 -4.11
N PHE A 77 3.40 13.47 -3.76
CA PHE A 77 2.93 12.82 -2.55
C PHE A 77 3.97 12.99 -1.44
N ASP A 78 3.81 14.06 -0.66
CA ASP A 78 4.59 14.20 0.57
C ASP A 78 4.20 13.14 1.62
N ASP A 79 5.02 12.99 2.66
CA ASP A 79 4.74 12.16 3.85
C ASP A 79 3.44 12.59 4.59
N CYS A 80 2.77 13.63 4.09
CA CYS A 80 1.51 14.17 4.58
C CYS A 80 0.32 13.84 3.66
N SER A 81 0.50 13.09 2.58
CA SER A 81 -0.60 12.78 1.65
C SER A 81 -1.78 12.12 2.38
N PRO A 82 -2.99 12.72 2.33
CA PRO A 82 -4.18 12.11 2.91
C PRO A 82 -4.47 10.72 2.34
N GLN A 83 -4.14 10.49 1.06
CA GLN A 83 -4.37 9.20 0.41
C GLN A 83 -3.51 8.09 1.02
N VAL A 84 -2.24 8.36 1.30
CA VAL A 84 -1.33 7.38 1.92
C VAL A 84 -1.83 7.00 3.32
N ARG A 85 -2.21 8.00 4.12
CA ARG A 85 -2.78 7.77 5.47
C ARG A 85 -4.05 6.93 5.43
N GLU A 86 -4.97 7.25 4.52
CA GLU A 86 -6.21 6.49 4.38
C GLU A 86 -5.99 5.04 3.92
N LEU A 87 -5.06 4.81 3.00
CA LEU A 87 -4.69 3.46 2.58
C LEU A 87 -4.08 2.66 3.74
N LEU A 88 -3.15 3.26 4.50
CA LEU A 88 -2.54 2.62 5.66
C LEU A 88 -3.57 2.29 6.74
N LYS A 89 -4.53 3.18 7.03
CA LYS A 89 -5.66 2.91 7.93
C LYS A 89 -6.44 1.67 7.49
N LYS A 90 -6.88 1.65 6.23
CA LYS A 90 -7.66 0.53 5.68
C LYS A 90 -6.88 -0.79 5.74
N ILE A 91 -5.58 -0.77 5.39
CA ILE A 91 -4.69 -1.93 5.48
C ILE A 91 -4.62 -2.45 6.91
N ARG A 92 -4.37 -1.58 7.90
CA ARG A 92 -4.32 -1.96 9.32
C ARG A 92 -5.64 -2.56 9.79
N THR A 93 -6.77 -1.97 9.41
CA THR A 93 -8.10 -2.50 9.75
C THR A 93 -8.30 -3.91 9.22
N ARG A 94 -7.82 -4.23 8.01
CA ARG A 94 -7.94 -5.60 7.46
C ARG A 94 -7.04 -6.61 8.15
N VAL A 95 -5.81 -6.20 8.47
CA VAL A 95 -4.89 -7.05 9.24
C VAL A 95 -5.43 -7.33 10.64
N GLU A 96 -5.98 -6.32 11.31
CA GLU A 96 -6.61 -6.47 12.64
C GLU A 96 -7.86 -7.36 12.60
N ALA A 97 -8.67 -7.26 11.54
CA ALA A 97 -9.83 -8.11 11.32
C ALA A 97 -9.48 -9.56 10.89
N GLY A 98 -8.21 -9.86 10.60
CA GLY A 98 -7.77 -11.15 10.06
C GLY A 98 -8.21 -11.40 8.61
N ASP A 99 -8.64 -10.36 7.89
CA ASP A 99 -9.03 -10.43 6.48
C ASP A 99 -7.80 -10.31 5.59
N LEU A 100 -7.05 -11.41 5.49
CA LEU A 100 -5.74 -11.46 4.84
C LEU A 100 -5.81 -11.78 3.34
N LYS A 101 -6.97 -11.55 2.71
CA LYS A 101 -7.21 -11.82 1.27
C LYS A 101 -6.61 -10.76 0.36
#